data_AF-A0A962RVY4-F1
#
_entry.id   AF-A0A962RVY4-F1
#
_cell.length_a   1.000
_cell.length_b   1.000
_cell.length_c   1.000
_cell.angle_alpha   90.00
_cell.angle_beta   90.00
_cell.angle_gamma   90.00
#
_symmetry.space_group_name_H-M   'P 1'
#
loop_
_entity.id
_entity.type
_entity.pdbx_description
1 polymer ?
#
loop_
_entity_poly.entity_id
_entity_poly.type
_entity_poly.pdbx_seq_one_letter_code
_entity_poly.pdbx_strand_id
1 'polypeptide(L)'
;MLWMFLVSLLLFWLPGIGALVAGIVGGMKAGGIGAGLLAAVLPGLVFGLALAFVATALSGMPIFGLLAGMSGLLLVLLQIGPLLVGALIGGALA
;
A
#
# COMPACT_ATOMS: atom_id res chain seq x y z
N MET A 1 -3.62 28.64 16.98
CA MET A 1 -3.09 28.40 15.61
C MET A 1 -1.74 27.70 15.61
N LEU A 2 -0.75 28.15 16.38
CA LEU A 2 0.57 27.47 16.46
C LEU A 2 0.47 25.97 16.83
N TRP A 3 -0.41 25.61 17.75
CA TRP A 3 -0.65 24.21 18.12
C TRP A 3 -1.17 23.34 16.96
N MET A 4 -2.09 23.88 16.15
CA MET A 4 -2.61 23.18 14.96
C MET A 4 -1.53 23.01 13.89
N PHE A 5 -0.66 24.00 13.72
CA PHE A 5 0.48 23.92 12.82
C PHE A 5 1.47 22.80 13.22
N LEU A 6 1.81 22.72 14.52
CA LEU A 6 2.71 21.69 15.04
C LEU A 6 2.11 20.28 14.88
N VAL A 7 0.81 20.12 15.16
CA VAL A 7 0.13 18.83 14.98
C VAL A 7 0.11 18.42 13.51
N SER A 8 -0.18 19.34 12.58
CA SER A 8 -0.10 19.05 11.14
C SER A 8 1.33 18.68 10.69
N LEU A 9 2.35 19.36 11.21
CA LEU A 9 3.75 19.05 10.93
C LEU A 9 4.17 17.68 11.50
N LEU A 10 3.61 17.27 12.64
CA LEU A 10 3.85 15.96 13.24
C LEU A 10 3.08 14.83 12.54
N LEU A 11 1.92 15.13 11.95
CA LEU A 11 1.06 14.13 11.31
C LEU A 11 1.36 13.95 9.82
N PHE A 12 1.96 14.92 9.12
CA PHE A 12 2.18 14.80 7.67
C PHE A 12 3.17 13.68 7.31
N TRP A 13 4.17 13.43 8.14
CA TRP A 13 5.23 12.43 7.88
C TRP A 13 4.94 11.03 8.44
N LEU A 14 4.00 10.91 9.39
CA LEU A 14 3.67 9.67 10.08
C LEU A 14 3.16 8.58 9.10
N PRO A 15 2.31 8.92 8.11
CA PRO A 15 1.89 7.98 7.07
C PRO A 15 3.06 7.48 6.21
N GLY A 16 4.04 8.35 5.93
CA GLY A 16 5.20 8.00 5.11
C GLY A 16 6.22 7.12 5.83
N ILE A 17 6.55 7.44 7.08
CA ILE A 17 7.52 6.68 7.88
C ILE A 17 6.98 5.28 8.20
N GLY A 18 5.68 5.17 8.53
CA GLY A 18 5.05 3.87 8.77
C GLY A 18 5.13 2.94 7.56
N ALA A 19 4.83 3.46 6.36
CA ALA A 19 4.97 2.73 5.11
C ALA A 19 6.42 2.34 4.81
N LEU A 20 7.40 3.24 5.04
CA LEU A 20 8.82 2.93 4.87
C LEU A 20 9.24 1.76 5.76
N VAL A 21 8.92 1.80 7.05
CA VAL A 21 9.29 0.75 8.01
C VAL A 21 8.61 -0.58 7.66
N ALA A 22 7.32 -0.54 7.30
CA ALA A 22 6.60 -1.73 6.85
C ALA A 22 7.26 -2.35 5.60
N GLY A 23 7.66 -1.51 4.65
CA GLY A 23 8.41 -1.94 3.46
C GLY A 23 9.74 -2.59 3.81
N ILE A 24 10.54 -1.99 4.70
CA ILE A 24 11.84 -2.53 5.13
C ILE A 24 11.67 -3.90 5.78
N VAL A 25 10.77 -4.03 6.75
CA VAL A 25 10.53 -5.30 7.45
C VAL A 25 9.97 -6.36 6.51
N GLY A 26 9.03 -5.99 5.63
CA GLY A 26 8.46 -6.88 4.64
C GLY A 26 9.48 -7.37 3.61
N GLY A 27 10.34 -6.47 3.12
CA GLY A 27 11.42 -6.78 2.18
C GLY A 27 12.46 -7.72 2.79
N MET A 28 12.88 -7.49 4.04
CA MET A 28 13.81 -8.38 4.75
C MET A 28 13.23 -9.79 4.91
N LYS A 29 11.94 -9.88 5.24
CA LYS A 29 11.25 -11.18 5.34
C LYS A 29 11.07 -11.89 4.01
N ALA A 30 10.96 -11.15 2.92
CA ALA A 30 10.73 -11.70 1.58
C ALA A 30 11.99 -12.36 0.98
N GLY A 31 13.19 -12.07 1.51
CA GLY A 31 14.43 -12.75 1.10
C GLY A 31 15.04 -12.23 -0.21
N GLY A 32 14.69 -11.02 -0.65
CA GLY A 32 15.28 -10.39 -1.83
C GLY A 32 14.49 -9.21 -2.38
N ILE A 33 15.12 -8.40 -3.22
CA ILE A 33 14.53 -7.17 -3.80
C ILE A 33 13.26 -7.47 -4.62
N GLY A 34 13.32 -8.44 -5.53
CA GLY A 34 12.17 -8.79 -6.37
C GLY A 34 11.00 -9.36 -5.57
N ALA A 35 11.29 -10.22 -4.59
CA ALA A 35 10.29 -10.76 -3.67
C ALA A 35 9.70 -9.69 -2.75
N GLY A 36 10.52 -8.75 -2.27
CA GLY A 36 10.08 -7.62 -1.45
C GLY A 36 9.15 -6.66 -2.19
N LEU A 37 9.45 -6.32 -3.44
CA LEU A 37 8.58 -5.51 -4.29
C LEU A 37 7.24 -6.21 -4.54
N LEU A 38 7.25 -7.52 -4.85
CA LEU A 38 6.02 -8.30 -5.00
C LEU A 38 5.22 -8.31 -3.70
N ALA A 39 5.87 -8.55 -2.56
CA ALA A 39 5.23 -8.53 -1.25
C ALA A 39 4.61 -7.17 -0.89
N ALA A 40 5.19 -6.07 -1.37
CA ALA A 40 4.65 -4.73 -1.17
C ALA A 40 3.35 -4.47 -1.97
N VAL A 41 3.22 -5.06 -3.17
CA VAL A 41 2.07 -4.84 -4.06
C VAL A 41 0.95 -5.87 -3.84
N LEU A 42 1.32 -7.10 -3.44
CA LEU A 42 0.40 -8.23 -3.32
C LEU A 42 -0.86 -7.93 -2.49
N PRO A 43 -0.78 -7.28 -1.32
CA PRO A 43 -1.95 -7.05 -0.48
C PRO A 43 -3.02 -6.18 -1.15
N GLY A 44 -2.63 -5.11 -1.85
CA GLY A 44 -3.61 -4.28 -2.55
C GLY A 44 -4.15 -4.92 -3.81
N LEU A 45 -3.38 -5.79 -4.45
CA LEU A 45 -3.86 -6.57 -5.59
C LEU A 45 -4.92 -7.60 -5.13
N VAL A 46 -4.64 -8.33 -4.05
CA VAL A 46 -5.60 -9.25 -3.43
C VAL A 46 -6.85 -8.51 -2.94
N PHE A 47 -6.68 -7.39 -2.23
CA PHE A 47 -7.79 -6.59 -1.72
C PHE A 47 -8.63 -5.98 -2.85
N GLY A 48 -7.99 -5.46 -3.90
CA GLY A 48 -8.66 -4.91 -5.08
C GLY A 48 -9.46 -5.98 -5.83
N LEU A 49 -8.90 -7.17 -6.03
CA LEU A 49 -9.62 -8.29 -6.66
C LEU A 49 -10.80 -8.75 -5.79
N ALA A 50 -10.62 -8.85 -4.48
CA ALA A 50 -11.70 -9.20 -3.56
C ALA A 50 -12.85 -8.18 -3.61
N LEU A 51 -12.53 -6.88 -3.60
CA LEU A 51 -13.53 -5.82 -3.74
C LEU A 51 -14.22 -5.86 -5.11
N ALA A 52 -13.47 -6.10 -6.19
CA ALA A 52 -14.05 -6.21 -7.52
C ALA A 52 -15.06 -7.35 -7.59
N PHE A 53 -14.70 -8.52 -7.06
CA PHE A 53 -15.58 -9.68 -7.01
C PHE A 53 -16.86 -9.40 -6.20
N VAL A 54 -16.71 -8.86 -4.99
CA VAL A 54 -17.86 -8.58 -4.11
C VAL A 54 -18.78 -7.51 -4.73
N ALA A 55 -18.23 -6.43 -5.28
CA ALA A 55 -19.02 -5.38 -5.88
C ALA A 55 -19.74 -5.85 -7.16
N THR A 56 -19.11 -6.68 -8.00
CA THR A 56 -19.81 -7.31 -9.13
C THR A 56 -20.89 -8.27 -8.65
N ALA A 57 -20.62 -9.11 -7.65
CA ALA A 57 -21.58 -10.07 -7.13
C ALA A 57 -22.83 -9.40 -6.53
N LEU A 58 -22.66 -8.27 -5.83
CA LEU A 58 -23.76 -7.53 -5.20
C LEU A 58 -24.55 -6.66 -6.19
N SER A 59 -23.89 -6.07 -7.18
CA SER A 59 -24.55 -5.16 -8.13
C SER A 59 -25.07 -5.83 -9.39
N GLY A 60 -24.58 -7.04 -9.71
CA GLY A 60 -24.83 -7.71 -10.99
C GLY A 60 -24.16 -7.04 -12.19
N MET A 61 -23.43 -5.93 -11.98
CA MET A 61 -22.81 -5.14 -13.05
C MET A 61 -21.28 -5.17 -12.91
N PRO A 62 -20.54 -5.70 -13.90
CA PRO A 62 -19.06 -5.78 -13.85
C PRO A 62 -18.36 -4.43 -13.68
N ILE A 63 -18.95 -3.35 -14.20
CA ILE A 63 -18.38 -1.98 -14.11
C ILE A 63 -18.18 -1.53 -12.67
N PHE A 64 -19.13 -1.80 -11.77
CA PHE A 64 -18.99 -1.43 -10.36
C PHE A 64 -17.90 -2.25 -9.65
N GLY A 65 -17.70 -3.50 -10.06
CA GLY A 65 -16.57 -4.30 -9.62
C GLY A 65 -15.24 -3.71 -10.03
N LEU A 66 -15.09 -3.34 -11.30
CA LEU A 66 -13.88 -2.67 -11.80
C LEU A 66 -13.57 -1.40 -11.01
N LEU A 67 -14.55 -0.51 -10.84
CA LEU A 67 -14.37 0.75 -10.10
C LEU A 67 -14.03 0.50 -8.61
N ALA A 68 -14.68 -0.45 -7.96
CA ALA A 68 -14.37 -0.82 -6.58
C ALA A 68 -12.97 -1.43 -6.45
N GLY A 69 -12.58 -2.32 -7.37
CA GLY A 69 -11.27 -2.97 -7.34
C GLY A 69 -10.11 -2.01 -7.62
N MET A 70 -10.34 -1.00 -8.46
CA MET A 70 -9.37 0.08 -8.68
C MET A 70 -9.02 0.83 -7.39
N SER A 71 -9.92 0.88 -6.40
CA SER A 71 -9.61 1.50 -5.10
C SER A 71 -8.51 0.76 -4.33
N GLY A 72 -8.46 -0.57 -4.39
CA GLY A 72 -7.40 -1.36 -3.74
C GLY A 72 -6.02 -1.13 -4.37
N LEU A 73 -5.98 -0.95 -5.70
CA LEU A 73 -4.77 -0.58 -6.42
C LEU A 73 -4.38 0.88 -6.17
N LEU A 74 -5.35 1.80 -6.11
CA LEU A 74 -5.12 3.21 -5.80
C LEU A 74 -4.60 3.40 -4.36
N LEU A 75 -5.09 2.63 -3.39
CA LEU A 75 -4.58 2.67 -2.02
C LEU A 75 -3.11 2.24 -1.94
N VAL A 76 -2.70 1.24 -2.74
CA VAL A 76 -1.28 0.88 -2.88
C VAL A 76 -0.50 2.00 -3.57
N LEU A 77 -1.04 2.61 -4.63
CA LEU A 77 -0.40 3.71 -5.36
C LEU A 77 -0.24 5.01 -4.54
N LEU A 78 -1.19 5.32 -3.64
CA LEU A 78 -1.16 6.54 -2.82
C LEU A 78 -0.12 6.52 -1.69
N GLN A 79 0.30 5.32 -1.25
CA GLN A 79 1.31 5.13 -0.19
C GLN A 79 2.64 4.55 -0.75
N ILE A 80 2.75 4.43 -2.08
CA ILE A 80 3.74 3.56 -2.74
C ILE A 80 5.18 4.05 -2.60
N GLY A 81 5.42 5.37 -2.55
CA GLY A 81 6.78 5.92 -2.55
C GLY A 81 7.60 5.38 -1.38
N PRO A 82 7.20 5.66 -0.13
CA PRO A 82 7.92 5.16 1.04
C PRO A 82 7.87 3.63 1.17
N LEU A 83 6.74 2.98 0.86
CA LEU A 83 6.59 1.53 0.95
C LEU A 83 7.54 0.78 0.01
N LEU A 84 7.62 1.20 -1.27
CA LEU A 84 8.51 0.59 -2.26
C LEU A 84 9.97 0.87 -1.96
N VAL A 85 10.32 2.11 -1.57
CA VAL A 85 11.68 2.44 -1.13
C VAL A 85 12.08 1.56 0.06
N GLY A 86 11.16 1.39 1.01
CA GLY A 86 11.36 0.48 2.14
C GLY A 86 11.56 -0.97 1.69
N ALA A 87 10.72 -1.47 0.77
CA ALA A 87 10.82 -2.83 0.25
C ALA A 87 12.12 -3.09 -0.52
N LEU A 88 12.61 -2.09 -1.28
CA LEU A 88 13.91 -2.15 -1.95
C LEU A 88 15.05 -2.26 -0.94
N ILE A 89 15.04 -1.40 0.09
CA ILE A 89 16.06 -1.40 1.15
C ILE A 89 16.00 -2.73 1.91
N GLY A 90 14.81 -3.13 2.37
CA GLY A 90 14.61 -4.36 3.11
C GLY A 90 15.02 -5.60 2.32
N GLY A 91 14.65 -5.66 1.03
CA GLY A 91 15.02 -6.76 0.15
C GLY A 91 16.50 -6.78 -0.24
N ALA A 92 17.21 -5.64 -0.16
CA ALA A 92 18.66 -5.59 -0.34
C ALA A 92 19.43 -5.98 0.93
N LEU A 93 18.78 -5.88 2.10
CA LEU A 93 19.33 -6.28 3.41
C LEU A 93 19.00 -7.73 3.80
N ALA A 94 18.17 -8.41 3.00
CA ALA A 94 17.70 -9.78 3.19
C ALA A 94 18.74 -10.82 2.74
#